data_AF-A0A410V377-F1
#
_entry.id   AF-A0A410V377-F1
#
_cell.length_a   1.000
_cell.length_b   1.000
_cell.length_c   1.000
_cell.angle_alpha   90.00
_cell.angle_beta   90.00
_cell.angle_gamma   90.00
#
_symmetry.space_group_name_H-M   'P 1'
#
loop_
_entity.id
_entity.type
_entity.pdbx_description
1 polymer ?
#
loop_
_entity_poly.entity_id
_entity_poly.type
_entity_poly.pdbx_seq_one_letter_code
_entity_poly.pdbx_strand_id
1 'polypeptide(L)'
;MLDAGVPSAVVPYGADQTLFVVIDRLDEATEIRVERNDLDTAIREMVAGCFNDPIKVISFNTLEHWMHDISTDVAGEIQARCDIDGVTLPDYLSDFVESHS
;
A
#
# COMPACT_ATOMS: atom_id res chain seq x y z
N MET A 1 -41.59 12.33 -27.33
CA MET A 1 -40.41 11.70 -27.94
C MET A 1 -39.40 11.59 -26.82
N LEU A 2 -38.96 10.36 -26.53
CA LEU A 2 -38.18 10.00 -25.35
C LEU A 2 -36.72 10.08 -25.80
N ASP A 3 -36.01 11.17 -25.51
CA ASP A 3 -34.57 11.21 -25.72
C ASP A 3 -33.93 10.75 -24.41
N ALA A 4 -33.68 9.44 -24.33
CA ALA A 4 -33.06 8.81 -23.18
C ALA A 4 -31.62 9.33 -23.09
N GLY A 5 -31.34 10.06 -22.00
CA GLY A 5 -30.00 10.51 -21.67
C GLY A 5 -29.01 9.36 -21.75
N VAL A 6 -28.02 9.51 -22.61
CA VAL A 6 -26.80 8.71 -22.51
C VAL A 6 -26.16 9.11 -21.17
N PRO A 7 -26.05 8.23 -20.17
CA PRO A 7 -25.08 8.52 -19.13
C PRO A 7 -23.74 8.57 -19.85
N SER A 8 -23.01 9.69 -19.73
CA SER A 8 -21.57 9.69 -19.96
C SER A 8 -21.06 8.39 -19.36
N ALA A 9 -20.37 7.57 -20.15
CA ALA A 9 -19.72 6.39 -19.61
C ALA A 9 -18.80 6.89 -18.50
N VAL A 10 -19.27 6.83 -17.26
CA VAL A 10 -18.47 6.97 -16.06
C VAL A 10 -17.50 5.81 -16.20
N VAL A 11 -16.32 6.13 -16.72
CA VAL A 11 -15.15 5.36 -16.34
C VAL A 11 -15.16 5.43 -14.82
N PRO A 12 -15.26 4.29 -14.10
CA PRO A 12 -15.08 4.34 -12.66
C PRO A 12 -13.75 5.05 -12.43
N TYR A 13 -13.80 6.11 -11.63
CA TYR A 13 -12.63 6.84 -11.17
C TYR A 13 -11.64 5.79 -10.61
N GLY A 14 -10.58 5.46 -11.36
CA GLY A 14 -9.96 4.12 -11.30
C GLY A 14 -9.28 3.64 -12.59
N ALA A 15 -9.53 4.31 -13.73
CA ALA A 15 -8.44 4.46 -14.70
C ALA A 15 -7.27 5.23 -13.98
N ASP A 16 -6.01 5.26 -14.38
CA ASP A 16 -4.87 5.92 -13.69
C ASP A 16 -4.54 5.59 -12.22
N GLN A 17 -5.38 4.86 -11.47
CA GLN A 17 -5.09 4.54 -10.07
C GLN A 17 -4.05 3.42 -9.93
N THR A 18 -2.89 3.77 -9.37
CA THR A 18 -1.90 2.80 -8.88
C THR A 18 -2.43 2.19 -7.59
N LEU A 19 -2.59 0.87 -7.57
CA LEU A 19 -2.90 0.10 -6.38
C LEU A 19 -1.61 -0.21 -5.62
N PHE A 20 -1.68 -0.21 -4.30
CA PHE A 20 -0.60 -0.56 -3.39
C PHE A 20 -1.02 -1.81 -2.65
N VAL A 21 -0.26 -2.87 -2.81
CA VAL A 21 -0.52 -4.17 -2.20
C VAL A 21 0.51 -4.40 -1.13
N VAL A 22 0.07 -4.40 0.12
CA VAL A 22 0.89 -4.79 1.27
C VAL A 22 0.73 -6.28 1.47
N ILE A 23 1.83 -7.00 1.46
CA ILE A 23 1.88 -8.44 1.78
C ILE A 23 2.24 -8.55 3.25
N ASP A 24 1.31 -9.07 4.04
CA ASP A 24 1.41 -9.25 5.49
C ASP A 24 1.46 -10.72 5.83
N ARG A 25 2.46 -11.14 6.62
CA ARG A 25 2.55 -12.51 7.10
C ARG A 25 1.69 -12.65 8.36
N LEU A 26 0.60 -13.42 8.25
CA LEU A 26 -0.23 -13.74 9.40
C LEU A 26 0.40 -14.88 10.23
N ASP A 27 0.94 -15.89 9.53
CA ASP A 27 1.57 -17.08 10.12
C ASP A 27 2.68 -17.60 9.18
N GLU A 28 3.49 -18.57 9.61
CA GLU A 28 4.55 -19.20 8.79
C GLU A 28 4.06 -19.76 7.44
N ALA A 29 2.77 -20.05 7.32
CA ALA A 29 2.15 -20.63 6.12
C ALA A 29 1.13 -19.69 5.44
N THR A 30 0.83 -18.52 6.01
CA THR A 30 -0.29 -17.68 5.57
C THR A 30 0.16 -16.24 5.33
N GLU A 31 -0.02 -15.80 4.08
CA GLU A 31 0.19 -14.41 3.67
C GLU A 31 -1.14 -13.77 3.31
N ILE A 32 -1.41 -12.59 3.88
CA ILE A 32 -2.54 -11.73 3.55
C ILE A 32 -2.05 -10.67 2.56
N ARG A 33 -2.87 -10.42 1.53
CA ARG A 33 -2.65 -9.32 0.59
C ARG A 33 -3.69 -8.26 0.85
N VAL A 34 -3.23 -7.09 1.27
CA VAL A 34 -4.10 -5.95 1.57
C VAL A 34 -3.89 -4.90 0.49
N GLU A 35 -4.94 -4.67 -0.28
CA GLU A 35 -4.93 -3.70 -1.38
C GLU A 35 -5.39 -2.34 -0.87
N ARG A 36 -4.67 -1.29 -1.28
CA ARG A 36 -4.95 0.11 -0.98
C ARG A 36 -4.84 0.94 -2.25
N ASN A 37 -5.73 1.92 -2.38
CA ASN A 37 -5.71 2.86 -3.50
C ASN A 37 -4.77 4.05 -3.21
N ASP A 38 -4.33 4.19 -1.96
CA ASP A 38 -3.54 5.30 -1.46
C ASP A 38 -2.33 4.78 -0.68
N LEU A 39 -1.13 5.03 -1.19
CA LEU A 39 0.13 4.61 -0.56
C LEU A 39 0.29 5.20 0.83
N ASP A 40 0.06 6.49 0.95
CA ASP A 40 0.17 7.18 2.23
C ASP A 40 -0.79 6.59 3.27
N THR A 41 -2.00 6.19 2.87
CA THR A 41 -2.94 5.51 3.78
C THR A 41 -2.40 4.15 4.19
N ALA A 42 -1.85 3.38 3.24
CA ALA A 42 -1.22 2.09 3.53
C ALA A 42 -0.08 2.24 4.55
N ILE A 43 0.80 3.23 4.36
CA ILE A 43 1.93 3.52 5.25
C ILE A 43 1.42 3.93 6.64
N ARG A 44 0.40 4.79 6.72
CA ARG A 44 -0.20 5.17 8.02
C ARG A 44 -0.77 3.96 8.75
N GLU A 45 -1.47 3.07 8.05
CA GLU A 45 -2.02 1.84 8.64
C GLU A 45 -0.91 0.87 9.07
N MET A 46 0.20 0.78 8.32
CA MET A 46 1.40 0.04 8.70
C MET A 46 1.96 0.57 10.02
N VAL A 47 2.22 1.87 10.12
CA VAL A 47 2.73 2.50 11.35
C VAL A 47 1.73 2.40 12.51
N ALA A 48 0.44 2.44 12.22
CA ALA A 48 -0.62 2.32 13.23
C ALA A 48 -0.81 0.88 13.78
N GLY A 49 -0.15 -0.13 13.20
CA GLY A 49 -0.27 -1.52 13.63
C GLY A 49 -1.51 -2.24 13.13
N CYS A 50 -2.04 -1.85 11.96
CA CYS A 50 -3.11 -2.60 11.29
C CYS A 50 -2.61 -3.87 10.59
N PHE A 51 -1.29 -4.11 10.61
CA PHE A 51 -0.61 -5.24 9.97
C PHE A 51 0.18 -6.01 11.05
N ASN A 52 0.34 -7.32 10.86
CA ASN A 52 1.06 -8.17 11.82
C ASN A 52 2.57 -8.18 11.56
N ASP A 53 2.97 -8.48 10.31
CA ASP A 53 4.35 -8.67 9.88
C ASP A 53 4.43 -8.37 8.37
N PRO A 54 4.42 -7.10 7.97
CA PRO A 54 4.46 -6.74 6.55
C PRO A 54 5.82 -7.09 5.97
N ILE A 55 5.84 -7.93 4.94
CA ILE A 55 7.08 -8.43 4.32
C ILE A 55 7.43 -7.71 3.02
N LYS A 56 6.44 -7.10 2.35
CA LYS A 56 6.61 -6.51 1.02
C LYS A 56 5.50 -5.53 0.67
N VAL A 57 5.83 -4.47 -0.05
CA VAL A 57 4.85 -3.56 -0.65
C VAL A 57 5.08 -3.42 -2.15
N ILE A 58 4.04 -3.71 -2.91
CA ILE A 58 4.07 -3.69 -4.37
C ILE A 58 3.11 -2.61 -4.85
N SER A 59 3.58 -1.72 -5.72
CA SER A 59 2.72 -0.88 -6.52
C SER A 59 2.33 -1.61 -7.80
N PHE A 60 1.06 -1.54 -8.15
CA PHE A 60 0.47 -2.21 -9.30
C PHE A 60 -0.42 -1.22 -10.02
N ASN A 61 -0.07 -0.89 -11.26
CA ASN A 61 -0.89 -0.02 -12.09
C ASN A 61 -1.67 -0.89 -13.10
N THR A 62 -2.99 -0.95 -12.92
CA THR A 62 -3.89 -1.75 -13.77
C THR A 62 -3.96 -1.23 -15.20
N LEU A 63 -3.56 0.01 -15.46
CA LEU A 63 -3.77 0.69 -16.75
C LEU A 63 -2.50 0.69 -17.60
N GLU A 64 -1.38 0.95 -16.97
CA GLU A 64 -0.07 0.89 -17.61
C GLU A 64 0.54 -0.53 -17.55
N HIS A 65 -0.15 -1.48 -16.90
CA HIS A 65 0.18 -2.91 -16.86
C HIS A 65 1.57 -3.18 -16.27
N TRP A 66 1.99 -2.40 -15.27
CA TRP A 66 3.24 -2.61 -14.56
C TRP A 66 3.01 -2.91 -13.08
N MET A 67 3.99 -3.61 -12.51
CA MET A 67 4.12 -3.78 -11.07
C MET A 67 5.54 -3.43 -10.66
N HIS A 68 5.69 -2.73 -9.54
CA HIS A 68 6.99 -2.36 -9.00
C HIS A 68 7.04 -2.67 -7.51
N ASP A 69 8.15 -3.27 -7.08
CA ASP A 69 8.42 -3.42 -5.66
C ASP A 69 8.85 -2.05 -5.13
N ILE A 70 8.04 -1.49 -4.23
CA ILE A 70 8.30 -0.18 -3.61
C ILE A 70 8.61 -0.35 -2.12
N SER A 71 9.02 -1.55 -1.70
CA SER A 71 9.24 -1.85 -0.28
C SER A 71 10.31 -0.95 0.32
N THR A 72 11.37 -0.65 -0.43
CA THR A 72 12.42 0.31 -0.04
C THR A 72 11.91 1.73 0.14
N ASP A 73 11.07 2.21 -0.78
CA ASP A 73 10.49 3.56 -0.71
C ASP A 73 9.56 3.68 0.52
N VAL A 74 8.74 2.64 0.73
CA VAL A 74 7.86 2.53 1.90
C VAL A 74 8.64 2.43 3.20
N ALA A 75 9.71 1.63 3.25
CA ALA A 75 10.57 1.51 4.43
C ALA A 75 11.19 2.86 4.82
N GLY A 76 11.70 3.60 3.83
CA GLY A 76 12.23 4.95 4.03
C GLY A 76 11.18 5.92 4.54
N GLU A 77 9.97 5.87 4.00
CA GLU A 77 8.89 6.76 4.44
C GLU A 77 8.33 6.40 5.82
N ILE A 78 8.22 5.11 6.16
CA ILE A 78 7.89 4.65 7.51
C ILE A 78 8.92 5.21 8.52
N GLN A 79 10.21 5.04 8.23
CA GLN A 79 11.28 5.52 9.10
C GLN A 79 11.24 7.05 9.24
N ALA A 80 11.05 7.78 8.15
CA ALA A 80 10.94 9.23 8.16
C ALA A 80 9.76 9.72 9.02
N ARG A 81 8.59 9.05 8.91
CA ARG A 81 7.42 9.38 9.75
C ARG A 81 7.68 9.09 11.22
N CYS A 82 8.27 7.94 11.55
CA CYS A 82 8.67 7.62 12.92
C CYS A 82 9.63 8.68 13.51
N ASP A 83 10.62 9.13 12.73
CA ASP A 83 11.56 10.19 13.14
C ASP A 83 10.85 11.54 13.37
N ILE A 84 9.92 11.91 12.48
CA ILE A 84 9.14 13.15 12.57
C ILE A 84 8.18 13.15 13.77
N ASP A 85 7.43 12.06 13.97
CA ASP A 85 6.50 11.90 15.08
C ASP A 85 7.20 11.62 16.42
N GLY A 86 8.51 11.35 16.39
CA GLY A 86 9.31 11.00 17.57
C GLY A 86 8.90 9.65 18.18
N VAL A 87 8.32 8.77 17.37
CA VAL A 87 7.84 7.45 17.77
C VAL A 87 8.89 6.42 17.36
N THR A 88 9.22 5.50 18.27
CA THR A 88 10.11 4.38 17.93
C THR A 88 9.44 3.46 16.92
N LEU A 89 10.18 3.07 15.88
CA LEU A 89 9.71 2.08 14.91
C LEU A 89 9.27 0.82 15.65
N PRO A 90 8.03 0.34 15.43
CA PRO A 90 7.56 -0.84 16.11
C PRO A 90 8.28 -2.10 15.59
N ASP A 91 8.46 -3.08 16.48
CA ASP A 91 9.28 -4.28 16.25
C ASP A 91 8.90 -5.05 14.97
N TYR A 92 7.59 -5.14 14.68
CA TYR A 92 7.07 -5.80 13.47
C TYR A 92 7.39 -5.07 12.16
N LEU A 93 7.73 -3.78 12.21
CA LEU A 93 8.23 -3.02 11.06
C LEU A 93 9.75 -2.96 11.02
N SER A 94 10.44 -3.27 12.11
CA SER A 94 11.90 -3.22 12.15
C SER A 94 12.52 -4.18 11.14
N ASP A 95 12.07 -5.44 11.09
CA ASP A 95 12.58 -6.40 10.10
C ASP A 95 12.30 -5.95 8.67
N PHE A 96 11.10 -5.42 8.41
CA PHE A 96 10.74 -4.86 7.11
C PHE A 96 11.65 -3.69 6.72
N VAL A 97 11.85 -2.71 7.62
CA VAL A 97 12.67 -1.55 7.34
C VAL A 97 14.14 -1.95 7.18
N GLU A 98 14.67 -2.80 8.05
CA GLU A 98 16.06 -3.28 7.96
C GLU A 98 16.32 -4.12 6.70
N SER A 99 15.33 -4.92 6.26
CA SER A 99 15.44 -5.70 5.03
C SER A 99 15.40 -4.84 3.76
N HIS A 100 14.86 -3.61 3.84
CA HIS A 100 14.58 -2.77 2.67
C HIS A 100 15.26 -1.38 2.73
N SER A 101 16.09 -1.10 3.74
CA SER A 101 16.87 0.14 3.94
C SER A 101 18.17 0.23 3.15
#